data_AF-A0A1F7LKS7-F1
#
_entry.id   AF-A0A1F7LKS7-F1
#
_cell.length_a   1.000
_cell.length_b   1.000
_cell.length_c   1.000
_cell.angle_alpha   90.00
_cell.angle_beta   90.00
_cell.angle_gamma   90.00
#
_symmetry.space_group_name_H-M   'P 1'
#
loop_
_entity.id
_entity.type
_entity.pdbx_description
1 polymer ?
#
loop_
_entity_poly.entity_id
_entity_poly.type
_entity_poly.pdbx_seq_one_letter_code
_entity_poly.pdbx_strand_id
1 'polypeptide(L)'
;MLPGVIGLVQATEAIKVLLGVGETLIGRLLTYDALGMRFREVRLRRDPNCPVCGQHPSITDLSIHREGGAVACAIDNNGQPTAASAPAAKAGG
;
A
#
# COMPACT_ATOMS: atom_id res chain seq x y z
N MET A 1 16.93 7.85 5.31
CA MET A 1 15.67 7.33 5.90
C MET A 1 14.50 7.64 4.95
N LEU A 2 14.24 6.80 3.95
CA LEU A 2 13.13 6.96 3.00
C LEU A 2 11.76 6.50 3.56
N PRO A 3 11.63 5.31 4.19
CA PRO A 3 10.32 4.82 4.62
C PRO A 3 9.68 5.69 5.70
N GLY A 4 10.48 6.33 6.58
CA GLY A 4 9.96 7.23 7.61
C GLY A 4 9.28 8.47 7.03
N VAL A 5 9.82 9.05 5.96
CA VAL A 5 9.20 10.21 5.28
C VAL A 5 7.86 9.80 4.67
N ILE A 6 7.83 8.66 3.98
CA ILE A 6 6.59 8.15 3.37
C ILE A 6 5.55 7.79 4.43
N GLY A 7 5.96 7.17 5.54
CA GLY A 7 5.06 6.82 6.64
C GLY A 7 4.44 8.06 7.28
N LEU A 8 5.20 9.14 7.46
CA LEU A 8 4.64 10.41 7.95
C LEU A 8 3.65 11.03 6.96
N VAL A 9 3.96 11.02 5.66
CA VAL A 9 3.02 11.49 4.63
C VAL A 9 1.72 10.67 4.69
N GLN A 10 1.80 9.35 4.78
CA GLN A 10 0.63 8.47 4.90
C GLN A 10 -0.17 8.76 6.18
N ALA A 11 0.50 8.96 7.32
CA ALA A 11 -0.16 9.29 8.58
C ALA A 11 -0.88 10.65 8.50
N THR A 12 -0.27 11.65 7.88
CA THR A 12 -0.89 12.95 7.65
C THR A 12 -2.12 12.84 6.75
N GLU A 13 -2.07 12.06 5.66
CA GLU A 13 -3.25 11.82 4.81
C GLU A 13 -4.37 11.11 5.55
N ALA A 14 -4.04 10.13 6.40
CA ALA A 14 -5.03 9.43 7.21
C ALA A 14 -5.76 10.40 8.15
N ILE A 15 -5.04 11.31 8.81
CA ILE A 15 -5.64 12.34 9.67
C ILE A 15 -6.57 13.26 8.87
N LYS A 16 -6.13 13.73 7.68
CA LYS A 16 -6.97 14.58 6.82
C LYS A 16 -8.28 13.89 6.43
N VAL A 17 -8.21 12.61 6.05
CA VAL A 17 -9.39 11.81 5.70
C VAL A 17 -10.31 11.62 6.91
N LEU A 18 -9.76 11.26 8.07
CA LEU A 18 -10.54 11.03 9.29
C LEU A 18 -11.26 12.28 9.79
N LEU A 19 -10.62 13.45 9.70
CA LEU A 19 -11.19 14.71 10.15
C LEU A 19 -11.99 15.45 9.07
N GLY A 20 -11.92 15.00 7.80
CA GLY A 20 -12.56 15.67 6.68
C GLY A 20 -11.98 17.07 6.40
N VAL A 21 -10.68 17.28 6.65
CA VAL A 21 -10.02 18.59 6.54
C VAL A 21 -8.96 18.64 5.45
N GLY A 22 -8.76 19.82 4.88
CA GLY A 22 -7.75 20.07 3.84
C GLY A 22 -8.06 19.35 2.53
N GLU A 23 -7.10 19.39 1.61
CA GLU A 23 -7.19 18.68 0.33
C GLU A 23 -6.42 17.35 0.42
N THR A 24 -7.09 16.23 0.22
CA THR A 24 -6.49 14.89 0.31
C THR A 24 -5.81 14.47 -0.98
N LEU A 25 -4.85 13.55 -0.90
CA LEU A 25 -4.20 12.94 -2.07
C LEU A 25 -5.07 11.87 -2.78
N ILE A 26 -6.36 11.76 -2.44
CA ILE A 26 -7.26 10.81 -3.10
C ILE A 26 -7.28 11.05 -4.61
N GLY A 27 -7.13 9.97 -5.39
CA GLY A 27 -7.06 10.05 -6.85
C GLY A 27 -5.73 10.58 -7.40
N ARG A 28 -4.70 10.73 -6.55
CA ARG A 28 -3.36 11.16 -6.95
C ARG A 28 -2.32 10.15 -6.45
N LEU A 29 -1.36 9.84 -7.31
CA LEU A 29 -0.15 9.11 -6.95
C LEU A 29 0.95 10.11 -6.63
N LEU A 30 1.41 10.12 -5.38
CA LEU A 30 2.57 10.89 -4.96
C LEU A 30 3.84 10.04 -5.13
N THR A 31 4.78 10.53 -5.92
CA THR A 31 6.13 9.96 -6.05
C THR A 31 7.14 10.84 -5.33
N TYR A 32 8.06 10.21 -4.60
CA TYR A 32 9.16 10.90 -3.91
C TYR A 32 10.50 10.40 -4.44
N ASP A 33 11.22 11.28 -5.13
CA ASP A 33 12.60 11.08 -5.56
C ASP A 33 13.54 11.53 -4.43
N ALA A 34 14.09 10.57 -3.71
CA ALA A 34 14.94 10.83 -2.54
C ALA A 34 16.33 11.37 -2.90
N LEU A 35 16.85 11.06 -4.09
CA LEU A 35 18.17 11.53 -4.52
C LEU A 35 18.10 12.99 -4.94
N GLY A 36 17.03 13.36 -5.65
CA GLY A 36 16.77 14.74 -6.06
C GLY A 36 15.97 15.57 -5.05
N MET A 37 15.46 14.97 -3.96
CA MET A 37 14.55 15.60 -2.99
C MET A 37 13.31 16.22 -3.62
N ARG A 38 12.68 15.50 -4.58
CA ARG A 38 11.53 16.00 -5.34
C ARG A 38 10.27 15.22 -5.03
N PHE A 39 9.18 15.95 -4.83
CA PHE A 39 7.83 15.39 -4.81
C PHE A 39 7.17 15.68 -6.16
N ARG A 40 6.48 14.68 -6.69
CA ARG A 40 5.67 14.82 -7.90
C ARG A 40 4.35 14.09 -7.73
N GLU A 41 3.28 14.76 -8.11
CA GLU A 41 1.94 14.19 -8.14
C GLU A 41 1.55 13.81 -9.56
N VAL A 42 0.92 12.65 -9.71
CA VAL A 42 0.31 12.19 -10.95
C VAL A 42 -1.16 11.92 -10.69
N ARG A 43 -2.07 12.55 -11.45
CA ARG A 43 -3.50 12.27 -11.34
C ARG A 43 -3.80 10.88 -11.87
N LEU A 44 -4.44 10.06 -11.05
CA LEU A 44 -4.84 8.70 -11.39
C LEU A 44 -6.35 8.65 -11.59
N ARG A 45 -6.76 8.23 -12.80
CA ARG A 45 -8.18 8.03 -13.12
C ARG A 45 -8.56 6.58 -12.89
N ARG A 46 -9.75 6.34 -12.34
CA ARG A 46 -10.33 4.99 -12.33
C ARG A 46 -10.52 4.50 -13.77
N ASP A 47 -10.09 3.27 -14.02
CA ASP A 47 -10.42 2.54 -15.23
C ASP A 47 -11.79 1.89 -15.06
N PRO A 48 -12.81 2.23 -15.89
CA PRO A 48 -14.12 1.60 -15.82
C PRO A 48 -14.08 0.09 -16.10
N ASN A 49 -13.06 -0.39 -16.82
CA ASN A 49 -12.87 -1.80 -17.16
C ASN A 49 -11.91 -2.52 -16.19
N CYS A 50 -11.56 -1.91 -15.06
CA CYS A 50 -10.69 -2.53 -14.08
C CYS A 50 -11.30 -3.86 -13.58
N PRO A 51 -10.60 -5.00 -13.70
CA PRO A 51 -11.14 -6.31 -13.32
C PRO A 51 -11.38 -6.46 -11.81
N VAL A 52 -10.87 -5.53 -10.99
CA VAL A 52 -11.01 -5.54 -9.52
C VAL A 52 -12.09 -4.58 -9.03
N CYS A 53 -12.13 -3.34 -9.55
CA CYS A 53 -13.00 -2.28 -9.02
C CYS A 53 -13.76 -1.49 -10.10
N GLY A 54 -13.76 -2.00 -11.34
CA GLY A 54 -14.52 -1.44 -12.46
C GLY A 54 -16.03 -1.75 -12.35
N GLN A 55 -16.78 -1.43 -13.40
CA GLN A 55 -18.24 -1.63 -13.42
C GLN A 55 -18.65 -3.11 -13.45
N HIS A 56 -17.80 -3.97 -14.03
CA HIS A 56 -18.01 -5.41 -14.11
C HIS A 56 -16.75 -6.14 -13.61
N PRO A 57 -16.54 -6.24 -12.28
CA PRO A 57 -15.37 -6.92 -11.73
C PRO A 57 -15.36 -8.40 -12.08
N SER A 58 -14.23 -8.91 -12.55
CA SER A 58 -14.00 -10.34 -12.83
C SER A 58 -13.14 -11.02 -11.76
N ILE A 59 -12.38 -10.25 -10.97
CA ILE A 59 -11.59 -10.73 -9.84
C ILE A 59 -12.34 -10.39 -8.57
N THR A 60 -12.93 -11.40 -7.93
CA THR A 60 -13.80 -11.22 -6.74
C THR A 60 -13.22 -11.84 -5.46
N ASP A 61 -12.21 -12.70 -5.58
CA ASP A 61 -11.54 -13.31 -4.43
C ASP A 61 -10.03 -13.05 -4.47
N LEU A 62 -9.50 -12.57 -3.35
CA LEU A 62 -8.08 -12.30 -3.10
C LEU A 62 -7.58 -13.01 -1.84
N SER A 63 -8.35 -13.98 -1.32
CA SER A 63 -8.06 -14.72 -0.09
C SER A 63 -6.66 -15.34 -0.05
N ILE A 64 -6.14 -15.74 -1.21
CA ILE A 64 -4.77 -16.29 -1.39
C ILE A 64 -3.65 -15.35 -0.92
N HIS A 65 -3.89 -14.04 -0.79
CA HIS A 65 -2.89 -13.04 -0.37
C HIS A 65 -3.03 -12.62 1.10
N ARG A 66 -4.05 -13.12 1.82
CA ARG A 66 -4.39 -12.69 3.18
C ARG A 66 -3.28 -12.98 4.21
N GLU A 67 -2.52 -14.04 3.99
CA GLU A 67 -1.55 -14.55 4.98
C GLU A 67 -0.17 -13.84 4.89
N GLY A 68 0.18 -13.23 3.76
CA GLY A 68 1.53 -12.68 3.54
C GLY A 68 1.76 -11.27 4.12
N GLY A 69 0.72 -10.46 4.27
CA GLY A 69 0.86 -9.03 4.59
C GLY A 69 1.33 -8.72 6.01
N ALA A 70 0.83 -9.47 7.00
CA ALA A 70 1.22 -9.28 8.40
C ALA A 70 2.63 -9.81 8.70
N VAL A 71 3.05 -10.86 7.99
CA VAL A 71 4.33 -11.55 8.23
C VAL A 71 5.51 -10.78 7.63
N ALA A 72 5.31 -10.08 6.52
CA ALA A 72 6.39 -9.40 5.79
C ALA A 72 7.08 -8.28 6.59
N CYS A 73 6.36 -7.61 7.49
CA CYS A 73 6.90 -6.56 8.36
C CYS A 73 6.85 -6.94 9.84
N ALA A 74 6.55 -8.20 10.17
CA ALA A 74 6.49 -8.65 11.55
C ALA A 74 7.89 -8.58 12.18
N ILE A 75 7.99 -7.75 13.22
CA ILE A 75 9.10 -7.73 14.17
C ILE A 75 8.62 -8.36 15.48
N ASP A 76 9.51 -9.08 16.16
CA ASP A 76 9.21 -9.60 17.49
C ASP A 76 9.21 -8.45 18.53
N ASN A 77 8.90 -8.78 19.78
CA ASN A 77 8.90 -7.82 20.89
C ASN A 77 10.30 -7.22 21.17
N ASN A 78 11.35 -7.78 20.57
CA ASN A 78 12.72 -7.30 20.67
C ASN A 78 13.12 -6.45 19.46
N GLY A 79 12.21 -6.20 18.51
CA GLY A 79 12.45 -5.40 17.31
C GLY A 79 13.17 -6.15 16.18
N GLN A 80 13.28 -7.48 16.28
CA GLN A 80 13.99 -8.31 15.32
C GLN A 80 13.01 -8.85 14.25
N PRO A 81 13.39 -8.91 12.95
CA PRO A 81 12.53 -9.49 11.92
C PRO A 81 12.17 -10.94 12.24
N THR A 82 10.87 -11.28 12.18
CA THR A 82 10.42 -12.66 12.40
C THR A 82 10.84 -13.55 11.21
N ALA A 83 11.35 -14.75 11.50
CA ALA A 83 11.97 -15.65 10.51
C ALA A 83 11.00 -16.28 9.48
N ALA A 84 9.71 -15.91 9.49
CA ALA A 84 8.66 -16.54 8.69
C ALA A 84 8.52 -15.96 7.26
N SER A 85 9.62 -15.48 6.65
CA SER A 85 9.61 -14.73 5.39
C SER A 85 9.68 -15.58 4.11
N ALA A 86 9.41 -16.88 4.16
CA ALA A 86 9.33 -17.72 2.95
C ALA A 86 7.94 -18.34 2.79
N PRO A 87 7.16 -18.01 1.73
CA PRO A 87 5.97 -18.78 1.42
C PRO A 87 6.40 -20.17 0.95
N ALA A 88 5.94 -21.20 1.63
CA ALA A 88 6.01 -22.57 1.12
C ALA A 88 5.20 -22.62 -0.19
N ALA A 89 5.87 -22.79 -1.32
CA ALA A 89 5.22 -23.09 -2.58
C ALA A 89 4.41 -24.38 -2.43
N LYS A 90 3.07 -24.30 -2.43
CA LYS A 90 2.24 -25.48 -2.65
C LYS A 90 2.26 -25.79 -4.14
N ALA A 91 2.79 -26.97 -4.49
CA ALA A 91 2.67 -27.54 -5.81
C ALA A 91 1.18 -27.68 -6.17
N GLY A 92 0.78 -27.07 -7.28
CA GLY A 92 -0.56 -27.23 -7.84
C GLY A 92 -0.73 -28.64 -8.41
N GLY A 93 -1.92 -29.20 -8.18
CA GLY A 93 -2.53 -30.27 -8.97
C GLY A 93 -3.71 -29.70 -9.74
#